data_AF-A0A518DPS5-F1
#
_entry.id   AF-A0A518DPS5-F1
#
_cell.length_a   1.000
_cell.length_b   1.000
_cell.length_c   1.000
_cell.angle_alpha   90.00
_cell.angle_beta   90.00
_cell.angle_gamma   90.00
#
_symmetry.space_group_name_H-M   'P 1'
#
loop_
_entity.id
_entity.type
_entity.pdbx_description
1 polymer ?
#
loop_
_entity_poly.entity_id
_entity_poly.type
_entity_poly.pdbx_seq_one_letter_code
_entity_poly.pdbx_strand_id
1 'polypeptide(L)'
;MSQQTFTRVVECLAATTRYPHEFFTPDADMEEQLGIDSVKRVEILISLGQEFNLGLQSESYDPSIRTVGDVAAWIESLLPAEQPAVREQASQPVKVEREVPSRVAAVERISPPHGIPAPHVSPGRSVSPGLYREAQPAQVGQPLAGRTALVTGSGRGAGRVIARVLADRGAHVIINSFHSRDLGEKTAAEINALGGSAEHVWGSVANPDHVNRMFDEIGAGPGLDILICNASDGRVGSFLEITAKDWDRAFRTNVSGHHHCAVRAAEIMKPRGGGAMVTMSAVGAHQFIAGLGSQGVVKAAVESLTRYLACELGPSGIRVNCVAGGPVYGELLEQFPDSRAAQNHWESRTPDGELCTPLDLAETIAFLVSDQARGINGAVWMVDHGFSATADGQLQRRAVPARV
;
A
#
# COMPACT_ATOMS: atom_id res chain seq x y z
N MET A 1 32.64 11.10 -10.68
CA MET A 1 31.98 9.80 -10.85
C MET A 1 32.39 9.13 -12.14
N SER A 2 33.32 8.19 -12.03
CA SER A 2 33.65 7.22 -13.05
C SER A 2 32.45 6.34 -13.34
N GLN A 3 32.17 6.12 -14.64
CA GLN A 3 31.12 5.20 -15.10
C GLN A 3 31.32 3.79 -14.52
N GLN A 4 32.58 3.37 -14.35
CA GLN A 4 32.93 2.05 -13.84
C GLN A 4 32.58 1.87 -12.36
N THR A 5 32.83 2.89 -11.53
CA THR A 5 32.47 2.86 -10.10
C THR A 5 30.96 2.79 -9.95
N PHE A 6 30.23 3.61 -10.70
CA PHE A 6 28.77 3.62 -10.65
C PHE A 6 28.17 2.25 -11.05
N THR A 7 28.65 1.64 -12.13
CA THR A 7 28.18 0.31 -12.55
C THR A 7 28.39 -0.75 -11.47
N ARG A 8 29.58 -0.81 -10.84
CA ARG A 8 29.86 -1.76 -9.77
C ARG A 8 29.02 -1.52 -8.50
N VAL A 9 28.76 -0.26 -8.16
CA VAL A 9 27.86 0.09 -7.06
C VAL A 9 26.44 -0.41 -7.36
N VAL A 10 25.94 -0.18 -8.57
CA VAL A 10 24.62 -0.67 -9.00
C VAL A 10 24.55 -2.20 -8.97
N GLU A 11 25.59 -2.91 -9.42
CA GLU A 11 25.65 -4.37 -9.34
C GLU A 11 25.61 -4.87 -7.89
N CYS A 12 26.37 -4.25 -6.99
CA CYS A 12 26.37 -4.59 -5.58
C CYS A 12 25.01 -4.31 -4.91
N LEU A 13 24.39 -3.16 -5.22
CA LEU A 13 23.07 -2.79 -4.72
C LEU A 13 22.00 -3.78 -5.21
N ALA A 14 21.97 -4.05 -6.52
CA ALA A 14 21.03 -5.00 -7.12
C ALA A 14 21.19 -6.41 -6.55
N ALA A 15 22.44 -6.88 -6.35
CA ALA A 15 22.69 -8.17 -5.73
C ALA A 15 22.21 -8.24 -4.27
N THR A 16 22.42 -7.16 -3.49
CA THR A 16 22.07 -7.12 -2.07
C THR A 16 20.56 -6.99 -1.85
N THR A 17 19.90 -6.08 -2.57
CA THR A 17 18.46 -5.84 -2.40
C THR A 17 17.59 -6.78 -3.24
N ARG A 18 18.18 -7.38 -4.26
CA ARG A 18 17.52 -8.20 -5.29
C ARG A 18 16.57 -7.39 -6.18
N TYR A 19 16.67 -6.06 -6.18
CA TYR A 19 15.83 -5.19 -7.01
C TYR A 19 16.31 -5.19 -8.47
N PRO A 20 15.41 -4.99 -9.45
CA PRO A 20 15.80 -4.79 -10.85
C PRO A 20 16.80 -3.65 -11.03
N HIS A 21 17.79 -3.86 -11.91
CA HIS A 21 18.86 -2.89 -12.18
C HIS A 21 18.34 -1.53 -12.65
N GLU A 22 17.23 -1.52 -13.39
CA GLU A 22 16.59 -0.31 -13.94
C GLU A 22 16.12 0.69 -12.88
N PHE A 23 15.93 0.26 -11.62
CA PHE A 23 15.53 1.17 -10.54
C PHE A 23 16.70 1.95 -9.94
N PHE A 24 17.95 1.56 -10.20
CA PHE A 24 19.13 2.23 -9.64
C PHE A 24 19.66 3.33 -10.56
N THR A 25 18.83 4.34 -10.82
CA THR A 25 19.27 5.55 -11.53
C THR A 25 20.14 6.43 -10.63
N PRO A 26 21.03 7.27 -11.16
CA PRO A 26 21.91 8.11 -10.32
C PRO A 26 21.16 9.01 -9.34
N ASP A 27 19.97 9.46 -9.71
CA ASP A 27 19.08 10.31 -8.92
C ASP A 27 18.10 9.52 -8.03
N ALA A 28 18.11 8.19 -8.10
CA ALA A 28 17.20 7.35 -7.32
C ALA A 28 17.46 7.50 -5.82
N ASP A 29 16.46 7.98 -5.08
CA ASP A 29 16.51 8.08 -3.61
C ASP A 29 16.40 6.69 -2.99
N MET A 30 17.39 6.34 -2.16
CA MET A 30 17.50 5.03 -1.54
C MET A 30 16.30 4.70 -0.66
N GLU A 31 15.72 5.66 0.05
CA GLU A 31 14.61 5.42 0.96
C GLU A 31 13.27 5.60 0.28
N GLU A 32 13.06 6.75 -0.36
CA GLU A 32 11.75 7.13 -0.89
C GLU A 32 11.38 6.35 -2.14
N GLN A 33 12.35 6.07 -3.00
CA GLN A 33 12.09 5.37 -4.26
C GLN A 33 12.45 3.89 -4.18
N LEU A 34 13.53 3.54 -3.48
CA LEU A 34 13.98 2.14 -3.37
C LEU A 34 13.55 1.45 -2.07
N GLY A 35 13.06 2.18 -1.06
CA GLY A 35 12.59 1.58 0.19
C GLY A 35 13.71 0.98 1.04
N ILE A 36 14.95 1.35 0.79
CA ILE A 36 16.13 0.91 1.52
C ILE A 36 16.17 1.69 2.84
N ASP A 37 15.60 1.06 3.87
CA ASP A 37 15.58 1.56 5.24
C ASP A 37 16.98 1.50 5.90
N SER A 38 17.08 2.04 7.11
CA SER A 38 18.35 2.09 7.86
C SER A 38 18.95 0.71 8.13
N VAL A 39 18.13 -0.34 8.23
CA VAL A 39 18.59 -1.71 8.47
C VAL A 39 19.22 -2.27 7.19
N LYS A 40 18.52 -2.14 6.05
CA LYS A 40 19.01 -2.64 4.76
C LYS A 40 20.24 -1.85 4.27
N ARG A 41 20.38 -0.58 4.65
CA ARG A 41 21.60 0.21 4.39
C ARG A 41 22.85 -0.39 5.01
N VAL A 42 22.76 -0.95 6.23
CA VAL A 42 23.93 -1.58 6.87
C VAL A 42 24.40 -2.79 6.08
N GLU A 43 23.46 -3.61 5.59
CA GLU A 43 23.77 -4.76 4.73
C GLU A 43 24.47 -4.32 3.43
N ILE A 44 23.94 -3.28 2.78
CA ILE A 44 24.53 -2.69 1.58
C ILE A 44 25.95 -2.18 1.84
N LEU A 45 26.19 -1.52 2.98
CA LEU A 45 27.50 -1.01 3.34
C LEU A 45 28.53 -2.13 3.53
N ILE A 46 28.12 -3.24 4.13
CA ILE A 46 28.96 -4.43 4.28
C ILE A 46 29.31 -5.00 2.90
N SER A 47 28.31 -5.15 2.02
CA SER A 47 28.52 -5.65 0.65
C SER A 47 29.43 -4.74 -0.16
N LEU A 48 29.23 -3.41 -0.10
CA LEU A 48 30.09 -2.43 -0.78
C LEU A 48 31.51 -2.45 -0.21
N GLY A 49 31.67 -2.60 1.11
CA GLY A 49 32.97 -2.74 1.75
C GLY A 49 33.75 -3.94 1.22
N GLN A 50 33.07 -5.08 1.05
CA GLN A 50 33.66 -6.29 0.46
C GLN A 50 34.00 -6.11 -1.02
N GLU A 51 33.07 -5.56 -1.81
CA GLU A 51 33.23 -5.35 -3.27
C GLU A 51 34.40 -4.41 -3.60
N PHE A 52 34.56 -3.33 -2.83
CA PHE A 52 35.60 -2.33 -3.04
C PHE A 52 36.84 -2.52 -2.16
N ASN A 53 36.90 -3.60 -1.36
CA ASN A 53 37.96 -3.87 -0.39
C ASN A 53 38.21 -2.68 0.57
N LEU A 54 37.12 -2.10 1.08
CA LEU A 54 37.09 -0.98 2.01
C LEU A 54 36.64 -1.45 3.40
N GLY A 55 37.28 -0.95 4.45
CA GLY A 55 36.92 -1.23 5.85
C GLY A 55 35.72 -0.43 6.34
N LEU A 56 34.59 -0.46 5.62
CA LEU A 56 33.40 0.32 5.96
C LEU A 56 32.74 -0.21 7.25
N GLN A 57 32.36 0.71 8.15
CA GLN A 57 31.61 0.42 9.38
C GLN A 57 30.30 1.24 9.37
N SER A 58 29.31 0.85 10.18
CA SER A 58 28.01 1.56 10.27
C SER A 58 28.16 3.05 10.60
N GLU A 59 29.13 3.40 11.45
CA GLU A 59 29.44 4.77 11.88
C GLU A 59 30.11 5.59 10.76
N SER A 60 30.57 4.94 9.69
CA SER A 60 31.21 5.60 8.56
C SER A 60 30.20 6.18 7.56
N TYR A 61 28.91 5.84 7.70
CA TYR A 61 27.88 6.26 6.76
C TYR A 61 27.36 7.65 7.09
N ASP A 62 27.51 8.57 6.14
CA ASP A 62 26.95 9.91 6.25
C ASP A 62 25.44 9.89 5.93
N PRO A 63 24.56 10.31 6.87
CA PRO A 63 23.12 10.44 6.62
C PRO A 63 22.75 11.39 5.47
N SER A 64 23.69 12.23 5.00
CA SER A 64 23.50 13.09 3.84
C SER A 64 23.48 12.33 2.50
N ILE A 65 24.02 11.10 2.47
CA ILE A 65 24.02 10.21 1.30
C ILE A 65 22.60 9.65 1.12
N ARG A 66 21.91 10.13 0.09
CA ARG A 66 20.48 9.82 -0.16
C ARG A 66 20.25 9.09 -1.47
N THR A 67 21.03 9.39 -2.50
CA THR A 67 20.84 8.81 -3.83
C THR A 67 21.87 7.74 -4.15
N VAL A 68 21.56 6.88 -5.12
CA VAL A 68 22.52 5.90 -5.66
C VAL A 68 23.78 6.60 -6.19
N GLY A 69 23.62 7.77 -6.81
CA GLY A 69 24.73 8.61 -7.26
C GLY A 69 25.60 9.13 -6.11
N ASP A 70 24.99 9.54 -4.99
CA ASP A 70 25.73 9.96 -3.80
C ASP A 70 26.56 8.80 -3.22
N VAL A 71 25.98 7.59 -3.17
CA VAL A 71 26.72 6.38 -2.74
C VAL A 71 27.91 6.14 -3.64
N ALA A 72 27.73 6.20 -4.95
CA ALA A 72 28.81 5.98 -5.89
C ALA A 72 29.91 7.06 -5.82
N ALA A 73 29.53 8.33 -5.63
CA ALA A 73 30.48 9.42 -5.43
C ALA A 73 31.25 9.28 -4.10
N TRP A 74 30.57 8.84 -3.04
CA TRP A 74 31.18 8.57 -1.75
C TRP A 74 32.18 7.41 -1.82
N ILE A 75 31.80 6.29 -2.42
CA ILE A 75 32.72 5.15 -2.63
C ILE A 75 33.92 5.58 -3.47
N GLU A 76 33.71 6.35 -4.54
CA GLU A 76 34.80 6.89 -5.36
C GLU A 76 35.78 7.75 -4.56
N SER A 77 35.29 8.55 -3.61
CA SER A 77 36.13 9.38 -2.73
C SER A 77 37.02 8.58 -1.76
N LEU A 78 36.66 7.33 -1.49
CA LEU A 78 37.39 6.43 -0.59
C LEU A 78 38.40 5.54 -1.32
N LEU A 79 38.31 5.45 -2.64
CA LEU A 79 39.23 4.65 -3.43
C LEU A 79 40.60 5.35 -3.56
N PRO A 80 41.72 4.60 -3.50
CA PRO A 80 43.03 5.15 -3.82
C PRO A 80 43.02 5.71 -5.25
N ALA A 81 43.61 6.88 -5.46
CA ALA A 81 43.73 7.46 -6.80
C ALA A 81 44.50 6.49 -7.72
N GLU A 82 43.82 5.84 -8.65
CA GLU A 82 44.50 5.16 -9.76
C GLU A 82 45.17 6.21 -10.66
N GLN A 83 46.41 5.91 -11.06
CA GLN A 83 47.20 6.73 -11.99
C GLN A 83 46.44 6.90 -13.32
N PRO A 84 46.46 8.09 -13.94
CA PRO A 84 45.63 8.35 -15.09
C PRO A 84 46.12 7.56 -16.30
N ALA A 85 45.22 6.73 -16.87
CA ALA A 85 45.35 6.27 -18.23
C ALA A 85 45.20 7.46 -19.19
N VAL A 86 45.99 7.39 -20.26
CA VAL A 86 46.31 8.44 -21.23
C VAL A 86 45.08 9.15 -21.80
N ARG A 87 45.12 10.48 -21.76
CA ARG A 87 44.24 11.40 -22.48
C ARG A 87 44.35 11.17 -23.99
N GLU A 88 43.22 10.91 -24.64
CA GLU A 88 43.05 11.23 -26.06
C GLU A 88 42.21 12.50 -26.19
N GLN A 89 42.68 13.41 -27.06
CA GLN A 89 42.31 14.82 -27.07
C GLN A 89 40.99 15.12 -27.78
N ALA A 90 40.37 16.18 -27.25
CA ALA A 90 39.17 16.88 -27.66
C ALA A 90 38.99 17.20 -29.16
N SER A 91 37.71 17.24 -29.55
CA SER A 91 37.15 18.19 -30.52
C SER A 91 35.92 18.88 -29.90
N GLN A 92 35.96 20.21 -29.76
CA GLN A 92 34.86 21.09 -29.29
C GLN A 92 33.96 21.55 -30.47
N PRO A 93 32.97 22.46 -30.27
CA PRO A 93 31.61 22.17 -29.83
C PRO A 93 30.57 22.56 -30.91
N VAL A 94 29.39 21.95 -30.90
CA VAL A 94 28.22 22.47 -31.62
C VAL A 94 27.25 23.06 -30.60
N LYS A 95 26.98 24.36 -30.73
CA LYS A 95 25.89 25.06 -30.03
C LYS A 95 24.56 24.46 -30.46
N VAL A 96 23.73 24.10 -29.49
CA VAL A 96 22.28 23.95 -29.71
C VAL A 96 21.57 24.76 -28.63
N GLU A 97 20.84 25.77 -29.10
CA GLU A 97 19.92 26.59 -28.30
C GLU A 97 18.88 25.71 -27.60
N ARG A 98 18.61 26.06 -26.33
CA ARG A 98 17.44 25.57 -25.61
C ARG A 98 16.20 26.24 -26.17
N GLU A 99 15.34 25.49 -26.86
CA GLU A 99 13.93 25.83 -26.98
C GLU A 99 13.15 25.17 -25.84
N VAL A 100 12.39 25.99 -25.13
CA VAL A 100 11.41 25.59 -24.11
C VAL A 100 10.07 25.41 -24.82
N PRO A 101 9.40 24.24 -24.78
CA PRO A 101 7.99 24.19 -25.11
C PRO A 101 7.18 24.54 -23.86
N SER A 102 6.80 25.81 -23.76
CA SER A 102 5.65 26.21 -22.96
C SER A 102 4.38 25.85 -23.71
N ARG A 103 3.71 24.76 -23.34
CA ARG A 103 2.26 24.63 -23.58
C ARG A 103 1.61 23.92 -22.41
N VAL A 104 1.04 24.72 -21.53
CA VAL A 104 -0.10 24.32 -20.70
C VAL A 104 -1.19 23.88 -21.68
N ALA A 105 -1.53 22.60 -21.70
CA ALA A 105 -2.76 22.15 -22.33
C ALA A 105 -3.91 22.82 -21.58
N ALA A 106 -4.77 23.53 -22.31
CA ALA A 106 -5.98 24.11 -21.74
C ALA A 106 -6.79 22.97 -21.12
N VAL A 107 -7.06 23.09 -19.82
CA VAL A 107 -8.08 22.30 -19.14
C VAL A 107 -9.39 22.57 -19.88
N GLU A 108 -9.92 21.56 -20.60
CA GLU A 108 -11.29 21.63 -21.08
C GLU A 108 -12.18 21.89 -19.87
N ARG A 109 -12.91 23.01 -19.92
CA ARG A 109 -13.91 23.32 -18.90
C ARG A 109 -14.91 22.18 -18.89
N ILE A 110 -14.94 21.41 -17.82
CA ILE A 110 -16.07 20.53 -17.50
C ILE A 110 -17.28 21.45 -17.41
N SER A 111 -18.11 21.43 -18.45
CA SER A 111 -19.39 22.13 -18.42
C SER A 111 -20.25 21.46 -17.35
N PRO A 112 -21.00 22.22 -16.53
CA PRO A 112 -21.99 21.61 -15.64
C PRO A 112 -22.94 20.77 -16.50
N PRO A 113 -23.43 19.61 -16.01
CA PRO A 113 -24.32 18.76 -16.79
C PRO A 113 -25.55 19.57 -17.19
N HIS A 114 -25.60 19.99 -18.45
CA HIS A 114 -26.79 20.57 -19.06
C HIS A 114 -27.78 19.43 -19.21
N GLY A 115 -28.79 19.43 -18.35
CA GLY A 115 -29.97 18.57 -18.42
C GLY A 115 -29.64 17.08 -18.55
N ILE A 116 -29.68 16.35 -17.44
CA ILE A 116 -29.86 14.89 -17.51
C ILE A 116 -31.08 14.65 -18.41
N PRO A 117 -30.93 14.09 -19.63
CA PRO A 117 -32.09 13.64 -20.36
C PRO A 117 -32.71 12.58 -19.48
N ALA A 118 -34.00 12.73 -19.15
CA ALA A 118 -34.73 11.69 -18.45
C ALA A 118 -34.40 10.35 -19.13
N PRO A 119 -34.09 9.28 -18.38
CA PRO A 119 -33.77 8.01 -19.00
C PRO A 119 -34.87 7.68 -19.99
N HIS A 120 -34.50 7.39 -21.24
CA HIS A 120 -35.40 6.77 -22.18
C HIS A 120 -35.81 5.44 -21.57
N VAL A 121 -36.93 5.45 -20.83
CA VAL A 121 -37.62 4.23 -20.42
C VAL A 121 -38.10 3.62 -21.72
N SER A 122 -37.38 2.63 -22.23
CA SER A 122 -37.95 1.75 -23.24
C SER A 122 -39.24 1.18 -22.66
N PRO A 123 -40.43 1.46 -23.22
CA PRO A 123 -41.65 0.89 -22.71
C PRO A 123 -41.61 -0.60 -23.06
N GLY A 124 -41.34 -1.48 -22.09
CA GLY A 124 -41.49 -2.92 -22.32
C GLY A 124 -40.59 -3.91 -21.59
N ARG A 125 -39.79 -3.55 -20.58
CA ARG A 125 -39.24 -4.57 -19.67
C ARG A 125 -40.19 -4.78 -18.50
N SER A 126 -41.22 -5.58 -18.75
CA SER A 126 -42.00 -6.23 -17.68
C SER A 126 -41.02 -6.95 -16.76
N VAL A 127 -40.88 -6.46 -15.52
CA VAL A 127 -40.18 -7.21 -14.47
C VAL A 127 -41.12 -8.36 -14.13
N SER A 128 -40.91 -9.50 -14.77
CA SER A 128 -41.68 -10.70 -14.46
C SER A 128 -41.47 -11.04 -12.98
N PRO A 129 -42.52 -11.36 -12.19
CA PRO A 129 -42.42 -11.64 -10.75
C PRO A 129 -41.62 -12.90 -10.33
N GLY A 130 -40.59 -13.30 -11.08
CA GLY A 130 -39.87 -14.57 -10.93
C GLY A 130 -38.33 -14.48 -11.00
N LEU A 131 -37.74 -13.30 -10.78
CA LEU A 131 -36.28 -13.09 -10.91
C LEU A 131 -35.59 -12.84 -9.55
N TYR A 132 -35.94 -13.60 -8.53
CA TYR A 132 -34.96 -13.89 -7.48
C TYR A 132 -34.08 -15.00 -8.04
N ARG A 133 -32.89 -14.66 -8.56
CA ARG A 133 -31.88 -15.68 -8.85
C ARG A 133 -31.56 -16.34 -7.51
N GLU A 134 -32.01 -17.59 -7.33
CA GLU A 134 -31.60 -18.39 -6.18
C GLU A 134 -30.08 -18.33 -6.12
N ALA A 135 -29.55 -17.81 -5.01
CA ALA A 135 -28.13 -17.79 -4.78
C ALA A 135 -27.67 -19.25 -4.81
N GLN A 136 -26.70 -19.58 -5.66
CA GLN A 136 -26.05 -20.87 -5.57
C GLN A 136 -25.50 -21.01 -4.14
N PRO A 137 -25.72 -22.14 -3.46
CA PRO A 137 -25.19 -22.34 -2.13
C PRO A 137 -23.67 -22.13 -2.19
N ALA A 138 -23.16 -21.25 -1.33
CA ALA A 138 -21.72 -21.05 -1.19
C ALA A 138 -21.05 -22.41 -0.99
N GLN A 139 -19.97 -22.69 -1.71
CA GLN A 139 -19.20 -23.90 -1.45
C GLN A 139 -18.75 -23.89 0.00
N VAL A 140 -19.18 -24.90 0.76
CA VAL A 140 -18.83 -25.05 2.17
C VAL A 140 -17.32 -25.26 2.25
N GLY A 141 -16.59 -24.27 2.77
CA GLY A 141 -15.17 -24.37 3.12
C GLY A 141 -14.22 -23.38 2.42
N GLN A 142 -14.48 -22.96 1.17
CA GLN A 142 -13.56 -22.06 0.43
C GLN A 142 -14.32 -21.04 -0.44
N PRO A 143 -14.88 -19.96 0.14
CA PRO A 143 -15.69 -18.99 -0.59
C PRO A 143 -14.91 -18.17 -1.62
N LEU A 144 -13.57 -18.22 -1.61
CA LEU A 144 -12.69 -17.50 -2.53
C LEU A 144 -11.89 -18.45 -3.43
N ALA A 145 -12.25 -19.74 -3.48
CA ALA A 145 -11.60 -20.72 -4.35
C ALA A 145 -11.53 -20.22 -5.80
N GLY A 146 -10.34 -20.29 -6.40
CA GLY A 146 -10.09 -19.86 -7.78
C GLY A 146 -10.03 -18.35 -8.00
N ARG A 147 -10.08 -17.54 -6.93
CA ARG A 147 -9.88 -16.09 -7.00
C ARG A 147 -8.41 -15.73 -6.76
N THR A 148 -7.92 -14.71 -7.46
CA THR A 148 -6.59 -14.12 -7.22
C THR A 148 -6.73 -12.79 -6.48
N ALA A 149 -6.00 -12.64 -5.36
CA ALA A 149 -6.09 -11.50 -4.46
C ALA A 149 -4.73 -10.82 -4.25
N LEU A 150 -4.61 -9.53 -4.59
CA LEU A 150 -3.47 -8.71 -4.22
C LEU A 150 -3.73 -8.01 -2.87
N VAL A 151 -2.82 -8.14 -1.91
CA VAL A 151 -2.86 -7.39 -0.65
C VAL A 151 -1.65 -6.48 -0.56
N THR A 152 -1.85 -5.16 -0.64
CA THR A 152 -0.74 -4.21 -0.56
C THR A 152 -0.19 -4.08 0.86
N GLY A 153 1.13 -4.00 1.02
CA GLY A 153 1.77 -3.90 2.34
C GLY A 153 1.51 -5.11 3.25
N SER A 154 1.52 -6.32 2.70
CA SER A 154 1.16 -7.58 3.38
C SER A 154 2.33 -8.40 3.90
N GLY A 155 3.57 -7.89 3.83
CA GLY A 155 4.72 -8.57 4.43
C GLY A 155 4.73 -8.63 5.97
N ARG A 156 3.88 -7.83 6.65
CA ARG A 156 3.76 -7.81 8.12
C ARG A 156 2.41 -7.27 8.60
N GLY A 157 2.26 -7.13 9.91
CA GLY A 157 1.10 -6.48 10.54
C GLY A 157 -0.26 -7.01 10.08
N ALA A 158 -1.22 -6.10 9.90
CA ALA A 158 -2.57 -6.45 9.49
C ALA A 158 -2.63 -7.03 8.07
N GLY A 159 -1.83 -6.51 7.13
CA GLY A 159 -1.78 -7.00 5.77
C GLY A 159 -1.42 -8.49 5.69
N ARG A 160 -0.49 -8.97 6.54
CA ARG A 160 -0.15 -10.39 6.64
C ARG A 160 -1.32 -11.24 7.11
N VAL A 161 -2.06 -10.77 8.11
CA VAL A 161 -3.23 -11.50 8.65
C VAL A 161 -4.36 -11.53 7.62
N ILE A 162 -4.61 -10.42 6.91
CA ILE A 162 -5.57 -10.37 5.81
C ILE A 162 -5.19 -11.37 4.72
N ALA A 163 -3.93 -11.35 4.27
CA ALA A 163 -3.45 -12.30 3.27
C ALA A 163 -3.64 -13.76 3.72
N ARG A 164 -3.35 -14.06 4.99
CA ARG A 164 -3.56 -15.38 5.56
C ARG A 164 -5.02 -15.82 5.50
N VAL A 165 -5.95 -14.96 5.95
CA VAL A 165 -7.38 -15.27 5.97
C VAL A 165 -7.91 -15.47 4.54
N LEU A 166 -7.49 -14.67 3.57
CA LEU A 166 -7.90 -14.85 2.17
C LEU A 166 -7.40 -16.19 1.60
N ALA A 167 -6.15 -16.57 1.91
CA ALA A 167 -5.60 -17.86 1.51
C ALA A 167 -6.34 -19.04 2.18
N ASP A 168 -6.66 -18.94 3.48
CA ASP A 168 -7.45 -19.94 4.21
C ASP A 168 -8.87 -20.10 3.62
N ARG A 169 -9.38 -19.08 2.92
CA ARG A 169 -10.66 -19.09 2.20
C ARG A 169 -10.53 -19.53 0.74
N GLY A 170 -9.35 -19.96 0.30
CA GLY A 170 -9.09 -20.58 -1.01
C GLY A 170 -8.58 -19.63 -2.10
N ALA A 171 -8.28 -18.36 -1.79
CA ALA A 171 -7.70 -17.45 -2.77
C ALA A 171 -6.22 -17.79 -3.03
N HIS A 172 -5.77 -17.57 -4.26
CA HIS A 172 -4.34 -17.36 -4.55
C HIS A 172 -3.98 -15.92 -4.16
N VAL A 173 -3.02 -15.75 -3.25
CA VAL A 173 -2.73 -14.44 -2.65
C VAL A 173 -1.38 -13.90 -3.09
N ILE A 174 -1.39 -12.73 -3.70
CA ILE A 174 -0.20 -11.98 -4.10
C ILE A 174 0.18 -11.06 -2.94
N ILE A 175 1.30 -11.37 -2.30
CA ILE A 175 1.86 -10.62 -1.18
C ILE A 175 2.68 -9.46 -1.75
N ASN A 176 2.35 -8.23 -1.36
CA ASN A 176 3.14 -7.05 -1.72
C ASN A 176 3.92 -6.51 -0.52
N SER A 177 5.19 -6.19 -0.75
CA SER A 177 6.01 -5.42 0.20
C SER A 177 6.98 -4.48 -0.52
N PHE A 178 7.37 -3.40 0.16
CA PHE A 178 8.31 -2.41 -0.36
C PHE A 178 9.60 -2.38 0.48
N HIS A 179 9.53 -1.89 1.72
CA HIS A 179 10.72 -1.70 2.56
C HIS A 179 11.46 -3.00 2.92
N SER A 180 10.73 -4.13 2.97
CA SER A 180 11.33 -5.42 3.23
C SER A 180 10.77 -6.47 2.27
N ARG A 181 11.55 -6.77 1.24
CA ARG A 181 11.30 -7.90 0.35
C ARG A 181 11.29 -9.22 1.12
N ASP A 182 12.26 -9.40 2.03
CA ASP A 182 12.42 -10.61 2.84
C ASP A 182 11.16 -10.96 3.65
N LEU A 183 10.53 -9.97 4.28
CA LEU A 183 9.28 -10.18 5.03
C LEU A 183 8.10 -10.56 4.12
N GLY A 184 8.05 -10.01 2.90
CA GLY A 184 7.04 -10.36 1.91
C GLY A 184 7.19 -11.81 1.42
N GLU A 185 8.41 -12.20 1.04
CA GLU A 185 8.73 -13.58 0.63
C GLU A 185 8.48 -14.58 1.77
N LYS A 186 8.87 -14.23 2.99
CA LYS A 186 8.60 -15.05 4.19
C LYS A 186 7.11 -15.25 4.40
N THR A 187 6.30 -14.20 4.27
CA THR A 187 4.84 -14.31 4.41
C THR A 187 4.25 -15.25 3.35
N ALA A 188 4.67 -15.12 2.09
CA ALA A 188 4.23 -16.02 1.03
C ALA A 188 4.62 -17.49 1.33
N ALA A 189 5.86 -17.71 1.77
CA ALA A 189 6.35 -19.04 2.15
C ALA A 189 5.57 -19.64 3.34
N GLU A 190 5.25 -18.85 4.37
CA GLU A 190 4.43 -19.27 5.51
C GLU A 190 3.03 -19.70 5.08
N ILE A 191 2.40 -18.94 4.17
CA ILE A 191 1.08 -19.30 3.62
C ILE A 191 1.14 -20.62 2.87
N ASN A 192 2.14 -20.78 2.00
CA ASN A 192 2.34 -22.00 1.21
C ASN A 192 2.65 -23.23 2.09
N ALA A 193 3.48 -23.07 3.13
CA ALA A 193 3.82 -24.14 4.06
C ALA A 193 2.61 -24.68 4.83
N LEU A 194 1.59 -23.85 5.00
CA LEU A 194 0.33 -24.18 5.66
C LEU A 194 -0.77 -24.60 4.67
N GLY A 195 -0.42 -24.92 3.42
CA GLY A 195 -1.34 -25.45 2.40
C GLY A 195 -2.14 -24.40 1.63
N GLY A 196 -1.88 -23.11 1.85
CA GLY A 196 -2.43 -22.04 1.02
C GLY A 196 -1.66 -21.87 -0.30
N SER A 197 -2.06 -20.88 -1.10
CA SER A 197 -1.36 -20.50 -2.33
C SER A 197 -1.01 -19.03 -2.30
N ALA A 198 0.27 -18.70 -2.33
CA ALA A 198 0.76 -17.34 -2.35
C ALA A 198 2.04 -17.16 -3.14
N GLU A 199 2.18 -15.99 -3.75
CA GLU A 199 3.41 -15.50 -4.35
C GLU A 199 3.75 -14.10 -3.83
N HIS A 200 4.96 -13.62 -4.11
CA HIS A 200 5.41 -12.30 -3.67
C HIS A 200 5.67 -11.39 -4.86
N VAL A 201 5.24 -10.14 -4.75
CA VAL A 201 5.58 -9.05 -5.65
C VAL A 201 6.16 -7.88 -4.85
N TRP A 202 7.38 -7.47 -5.17
CA TRP A 202 7.98 -6.29 -4.56
C TRP A 202 7.42 -5.01 -5.20
N GLY A 203 7.34 -3.90 -4.46
CA GLY A 203 7.05 -2.59 -5.04
C GLY A 203 6.32 -1.64 -4.11
N SER A 204 6.49 -0.33 -4.34
CA SER A 204 5.83 0.73 -3.57
C SER A 204 4.56 1.16 -4.25
N VAL A 205 3.45 1.20 -3.51
CA VAL A 205 2.19 1.79 -4.02
C VAL A 205 2.30 3.30 -4.21
N ALA A 206 3.28 3.95 -3.58
CA ALA A 206 3.52 5.39 -3.71
C ALA A 206 4.33 5.75 -4.97
N ASN A 207 4.83 4.75 -5.71
CA ASN A 207 5.60 4.92 -6.94
C ASN A 207 4.79 4.37 -8.14
N PRO A 208 4.32 5.22 -9.07
CA PRO A 208 3.55 4.80 -10.24
C PRO A 208 4.26 3.77 -11.11
N ASP A 209 5.58 3.83 -11.26
CA ASP A 209 6.33 2.87 -12.10
C ASP A 209 6.37 1.50 -11.44
N HIS A 210 6.53 1.46 -10.11
CA HIS A 210 6.40 0.22 -9.35
C HIS A 210 4.99 -0.35 -9.49
N VAL A 211 3.95 0.49 -9.38
CA VAL A 211 2.56 0.07 -9.56
C VAL A 211 2.34 -0.51 -10.96
N ASN A 212 2.81 0.16 -12.02
CA ASN A 212 2.67 -0.34 -13.38
C ASN A 212 3.31 -1.72 -13.53
N ARG A 213 4.59 -1.88 -13.14
CA ARG A 213 5.28 -3.17 -13.23
C ARG A 213 4.58 -4.26 -12.42
N MET A 214 4.19 -4.00 -11.17
CA MET A 214 3.49 -4.97 -10.34
C MET A 214 2.21 -5.47 -11.02
N PHE A 215 1.41 -4.57 -11.56
CA PHE A 215 0.16 -4.95 -12.20
C PHE A 215 0.35 -5.58 -13.59
N ASP A 216 1.42 -5.25 -14.31
CA ASP A 216 1.78 -5.92 -15.56
C ASP A 216 2.16 -7.38 -15.32
N GLU A 217 2.95 -7.66 -14.27
CA GLU A 217 3.28 -9.03 -13.84
C GLU A 217 2.03 -9.82 -13.44
N ILE A 218 1.14 -9.23 -12.66
CA ILE A 218 -0.12 -9.84 -12.23
C ILE A 218 -1.04 -10.12 -13.43
N GLY A 219 -1.12 -9.17 -14.37
CA GLY A 219 -1.94 -9.27 -15.57
C GLY A 219 -1.43 -10.31 -16.57
N ALA A 220 -0.12 -10.54 -16.62
CA ALA A 220 0.49 -11.60 -17.40
C ALA A 220 0.29 -13.01 -16.78
N GLY A 221 0.03 -13.06 -15.47
CA GLY A 221 -0.26 -14.27 -14.72
C GLY A 221 -1.75 -14.68 -14.73
N PRO A 222 -2.27 -15.27 -13.63
CA PRO A 222 -3.67 -15.70 -13.51
C PRO A 222 -4.71 -14.56 -13.60
N GLY A 223 -4.27 -13.30 -13.57
CA GLY A 223 -5.09 -12.10 -13.49
C GLY A 223 -5.40 -11.70 -12.05
N LEU A 224 -6.40 -10.83 -11.87
CA LEU A 224 -6.76 -10.28 -10.56
C LEU A 224 -8.28 -10.23 -10.40
N ASP A 225 -8.78 -10.70 -9.26
CA ASP A 225 -10.20 -10.67 -8.91
C ASP A 225 -10.45 -9.83 -7.65
N ILE A 226 -9.46 -9.74 -6.75
CA ILE A 226 -9.56 -9.04 -5.47
C ILE A 226 -8.36 -8.10 -5.28
N LEU A 227 -8.62 -6.84 -4.92
CA LEU A 227 -7.59 -5.89 -4.49
C LEU A 227 -7.86 -5.41 -3.07
N ILE A 228 -6.90 -5.63 -2.16
CA ILE A 228 -6.91 -5.06 -0.82
C ILE A 228 -5.88 -3.94 -0.74
N CYS A 229 -6.35 -2.70 -0.62
CA CYS A 229 -5.51 -1.53 -0.41
C CYS A 229 -5.26 -1.33 1.09
N ASN A 230 -4.24 -2.03 1.59
CA ASN A 230 -3.84 -2.03 3.01
C ASN A 230 -2.57 -1.21 3.29
N ALA A 231 -1.65 -1.09 2.32
CA ALA A 231 -0.43 -0.30 2.47
C ALA A 231 -0.76 1.13 2.94
N SER A 232 -0.09 1.57 4.00
CA SER A 232 -0.38 2.82 4.68
C SER A 232 0.90 3.42 5.26
N ASP A 233 0.97 4.74 5.23
CA ASP A 233 2.03 5.54 5.83
C ASP A 233 1.40 6.76 6.53
N GLY A 234 2.14 7.37 7.45
CA GLY A 234 1.80 8.63 8.08
C GLY A 234 2.31 8.70 9.51
N ARG A 235 2.61 9.92 9.94
CA ARG A 235 3.27 10.19 11.21
C ARG A 235 2.28 10.20 12.38
N VAL A 236 2.61 9.46 13.44
CA VAL A 236 1.98 9.63 14.76
C VAL A 236 2.70 10.77 15.49
N GLY A 237 1.94 11.72 16.04
CA GLY A 237 2.51 12.85 16.78
C GLY A 237 1.61 14.08 16.82
N SER A 238 2.11 15.16 17.41
CA SER A 238 1.40 16.44 17.45
C SER A 238 1.10 16.94 16.04
N PHE A 239 -0.10 17.46 15.82
CA PHE A 239 -0.50 17.98 14.51
C PHE A 239 0.45 19.08 14.00
N LEU A 240 0.96 19.92 14.90
CA LEU A 240 1.88 21.01 14.57
C LEU A 240 3.30 20.54 14.23
N GLU A 241 3.65 19.30 14.56
CA GLU A 241 4.95 18.69 14.26
C GLU A 241 4.92 17.88 12.96
N ILE A 242 3.76 17.77 12.30
CA ILE A 242 3.62 17.10 11.02
C ILE A 242 4.22 18.02 9.95
N THR A 243 5.33 17.58 9.37
CA THR A 243 5.99 18.35 8.30
C THR A 243 5.24 18.22 6.98
N ALA A 244 5.47 19.13 6.04
CA ALA A 244 4.96 19.00 4.67
C ALA A 244 5.36 17.66 4.04
N LYS A 245 6.59 17.20 4.29
CA LYS A 245 7.08 15.90 3.79
C LYS A 245 6.29 14.72 4.37
N ASP A 246 5.97 14.75 5.67
CA ASP A 246 5.15 13.72 6.31
C ASP A 246 3.73 13.70 5.76
N TRP A 247 3.17 14.89 5.53
CA TRP A 247 1.85 15.07 4.95
C TRP A 247 1.78 14.52 3.52
N ASP A 248 2.71 14.92 2.67
CA ASP A 248 2.78 14.48 1.28
C ASP A 248 2.99 12.98 1.18
N ARG A 249 3.86 12.41 2.02
CA ARG A 249 4.08 10.96 2.08
C ARG A 249 2.80 10.21 2.46
N ALA A 250 2.06 10.71 3.46
CA ALA A 250 0.78 10.12 3.85
C ALA A 250 -0.24 10.14 2.70
N PHE A 251 -0.40 11.25 2.00
CA PHE A 251 -1.30 11.34 0.84
C PHE A 251 -0.83 10.45 -0.33
N ARG A 252 0.46 10.44 -0.63
CA ARG A 252 1.04 9.67 -1.72
C ARG A 252 0.80 8.18 -1.54
N THR A 253 1.03 7.64 -0.34
CA THR A 253 0.82 6.21 -0.06
C THR A 253 -0.67 5.86 0.04
N ASN A 254 -1.43 6.60 0.85
CA ASN A 254 -2.80 6.19 1.20
C ASN A 254 -3.83 6.55 0.13
N VAL A 255 -3.67 7.69 -0.56
CA VAL A 255 -4.68 8.22 -1.48
C VAL A 255 -4.24 8.00 -2.92
N SER A 256 -3.08 8.56 -3.32
CA SER A 256 -2.59 8.41 -4.69
C SER A 256 -2.26 6.95 -5.00
N GLY A 257 -1.59 6.25 -4.10
CA GLY A 257 -1.28 4.83 -4.25
C GLY A 257 -2.53 3.95 -4.35
N HIS A 258 -3.56 4.24 -3.55
CA HIS A 258 -4.86 3.58 -3.67
C HIS A 258 -5.48 3.82 -5.06
N HIS A 259 -5.51 5.07 -5.51
CA HIS A 259 -6.02 5.43 -6.83
C HIS A 259 -5.28 4.68 -7.96
N HIS A 260 -3.94 4.71 -7.97
CA HIS A 260 -3.14 4.05 -8.99
C HIS A 260 -3.37 2.53 -9.01
N CYS A 261 -3.39 1.89 -7.84
CA CYS A 261 -3.68 0.46 -7.73
C CYS A 261 -5.10 0.14 -8.22
N ALA A 262 -6.10 0.97 -7.88
CA ALA A 262 -7.49 0.75 -8.30
C ALA A 262 -7.66 0.87 -9.82
N VAL A 263 -6.99 1.83 -10.46
CA VAL A 263 -7.01 2.00 -11.93
C VAL A 263 -6.44 0.75 -12.61
N ARG A 264 -5.23 0.33 -12.24
CA ARG A 264 -4.57 -0.85 -12.83
C ARG A 264 -5.34 -2.14 -12.54
N ALA A 265 -5.87 -2.30 -11.33
CA ALA A 265 -6.72 -3.44 -10.99
C ALA A 265 -7.98 -3.49 -11.85
N ALA A 266 -8.63 -2.34 -12.08
CA ALA A 266 -9.83 -2.28 -12.89
C ALA A 266 -9.57 -2.65 -14.36
N GLU A 267 -8.40 -2.32 -14.91
CA GLU A 267 -8.00 -2.73 -16.27
C GLU A 267 -7.89 -4.26 -16.41
N ILE A 268 -7.44 -4.95 -15.36
CA ILE A 268 -7.35 -6.42 -15.33
C ILE A 268 -8.72 -7.06 -15.04
N MET A 269 -9.50 -6.50 -14.11
CA MET A 269 -10.79 -7.05 -13.67
C MET A 269 -11.90 -6.88 -14.71
N LYS A 270 -11.94 -5.76 -15.43
CA LYS A 270 -12.99 -5.42 -16.40
C LYS A 270 -13.20 -6.52 -17.47
N PRO A 271 -12.16 -6.97 -18.21
CA PRO A 271 -12.31 -8.04 -19.20
C PRO A 271 -12.73 -9.39 -18.60
N ARG A 272 -12.54 -9.59 -17.29
CA ARG A 272 -12.86 -10.83 -16.56
C ARG A 272 -14.27 -10.84 -15.99
N GLY A 273 -15.05 -9.79 -16.22
CA GLY A 273 -16.44 -9.69 -15.75
C GLY A 273 -16.60 -9.05 -14.36
N GLY A 274 -15.55 -8.41 -13.83
CA GLY A 274 -15.62 -7.64 -12.59
C GLY A 274 -14.69 -8.16 -11.49
N GLY A 275 -14.92 -7.70 -10.26
CA GLY A 275 -14.06 -8.01 -9.12
C GLY A 275 -14.51 -7.30 -7.84
N ALA A 276 -13.68 -7.37 -6.81
CA ALA A 276 -13.93 -6.69 -5.55
C ALA A 276 -12.68 -5.97 -5.04
N MET A 277 -12.85 -4.75 -4.54
CA MET A 277 -11.80 -3.96 -3.92
C MET A 277 -12.22 -3.59 -2.50
N VAL A 278 -11.29 -3.71 -1.55
CA VAL A 278 -11.47 -3.21 -0.20
C VAL A 278 -10.29 -2.35 0.21
N THR A 279 -10.57 -1.19 0.78
CA THR A 279 -9.55 -0.27 1.28
C THR A 279 -9.61 -0.14 2.80
N MET A 280 -8.46 0.10 3.43
CA MET A 280 -8.35 0.28 4.87
C MET A 280 -8.48 1.76 5.27
N SER A 281 -9.52 2.05 6.06
CA SER A 281 -9.70 3.29 6.81
C SER A 281 -9.55 3.04 8.32
N ALA A 282 -9.80 4.07 9.12
CA ALA A 282 -9.80 4.00 10.57
C ALA A 282 -10.90 4.92 11.12
N VAL A 283 -11.35 4.66 12.35
CA VAL A 283 -12.30 5.49 13.09
C VAL A 283 -11.88 6.98 13.15
N GLY A 284 -10.58 7.26 13.06
CA GLY A 284 -10.02 8.61 12.95
C GLY A 284 -10.50 9.43 11.74
N ALA A 285 -11.08 8.79 10.73
CA ALA A 285 -11.73 9.47 9.60
C ALA A 285 -13.05 10.15 9.99
N HIS A 286 -13.71 9.65 11.04
CA HIS A 286 -15.01 10.15 11.53
C HIS A 286 -14.90 10.91 12.84
N GLN A 287 -13.83 10.67 13.61
CA GLN A 287 -13.65 11.23 14.95
C GLN A 287 -12.23 11.69 15.19
N PHE A 288 -12.07 12.72 16.03
CA PHE A 288 -10.76 13.17 16.45
C PHE A 288 -10.06 12.14 17.34
N ILE A 289 -8.85 11.75 16.96
CA ILE A 289 -7.94 10.96 17.79
C ILE A 289 -6.64 11.73 17.96
N ALA A 290 -6.31 12.06 19.21
CA ALA A 290 -5.07 12.75 19.54
C ALA A 290 -3.85 11.98 19.01
N GLY A 291 -2.94 12.68 18.36
CA GLY A 291 -1.73 12.08 17.78
C GLY A 291 -1.88 11.52 16.36
N LEU A 292 -3.10 11.43 15.82
CA LEU A 292 -3.37 10.83 14.49
C LEU A 292 -3.82 11.86 13.45
N GLY A 293 -3.33 13.09 13.54
CA GLY A 293 -3.75 14.22 12.70
C GLY A 293 -3.72 13.95 11.19
N SER A 294 -2.55 13.62 10.63
CA SER A 294 -2.43 13.31 9.21
C SER A 294 -3.19 12.04 8.84
N GLN A 295 -3.13 11.02 9.70
CA GLN A 295 -3.76 9.71 9.51
C GLN A 295 -5.29 9.84 9.37
N GLY A 296 -5.96 10.54 10.30
CA GLY A 296 -7.41 10.74 10.24
C GLY A 296 -7.86 11.44 8.95
N VAL A 297 -7.13 12.49 8.53
CA VAL A 297 -7.45 13.23 7.30
C VAL A 297 -7.28 12.38 6.04
N VAL A 298 -6.16 11.65 5.91
CA VAL A 298 -5.96 10.78 4.72
C VAL A 298 -6.96 9.63 4.68
N LYS A 299 -7.38 9.11 5.84
CA LYS A 299 -8.41 8.05 5.89
C LYS A 299 -9.80 8.56 5.48
N ALA A 300 -10.16 9.79 5.83
CA ALA A 300 -11.37 10.42 5.29
C ALA A 300 -11.31 10.63 3.77
N ALA A 301 -10.15 10.99 3.22
CA ALA A 301 -9.95 11.08 1.77
C ALA A 301 -10.11 9.72 1.08
N VAL A 302 -9.57 8.65 1.67
CA VAL A 302 -9.72 7.26 1.22
C VAL A 302 -11.18 6.81 1.18
N GLU A 303 -11.98 7.14 2.20
CA GLU A 303 -13.41 6.81 2.21
C GLU A 303 -14.19 7.55 1.13
N SER A 304 -13.81 8.80 0.84
CA SER A 304 -14.37 9.52 -0.30
C SER A 304 -14.02 8.83 -1.62
N LEU A 305 -12.74 8.53 -1.84
CA LEU A 305 -12.28 7.84 -3.05
C LEU A 305 -12.99 6.49 -3.24
N THR A 306 -13.23 5.74 -2.16
CA THR A 306 -14.00 4.48 -2.18
C THR A 306 -15.39 4.67 -2.81
N ARG A 307 -16.13 5.71 -2.41
CA ARG A 307 -17.49 5.97 -2.94
C ARG A 307 -17.48 6.30 -4.43
N TYR A 308 -16.49 7.07 -4.88
CA TYR A 308 -16.37 7.41 -6.31
C TYR A 308 -16.01 6.19 -7.15
N LEU A 309 -15.00 5.42 -6.72
CA LEU A 309 -14.62 4.18 -7.38
C LEU A 309 -15.78 3.17 -7.43
N ALA A 310 -16.57 3.05 -6.37
CA ALA A 310 -17.74 2.17 -6.33
C ALA A 310 -18.78 2.53 -7.39
N CYS A 311 -19.08 3.82 -7.55
CA CYS A 311 -20.05 4.32 -8.54
C CYS A 311 -19.52 4.20 -9.97
N GLU A 312 -18.24 4.53 -10.21
CA GLU A 312 -17.66 4.57 -11.55
C GLU A 312 -17.26 3.19 -12.07
N LEU A 313 -16.86 2.27 -11.19
CA LEU A 313 -16.48 0.90 -11.55
C LEU A 313 -17.64 -0.09 -11.43
N GLY A 314 -18.74 0.28 -10.77
CA GLY A 314 -19.96 -0.53 -10.64
C GLY A 314 -20.52 -1.06 -11.97
N PRO A 315 -20.63 -0.25 -13.04
CA PRO A 315 -21.06 -0.72 -14.36
C PRO A 315 -20.16 -1.81 -14.97
N SER A 316 -18.91 -1.92 -14.49
CA SER A 316 -17.96 -2.95 -14.90
C SER A 316 -18.00 -4.21 -14.02
N GLY A 317 -19.00 -4.33 -13.13
CA GLY A 317 -19.11 -5.47 -12.21
C GLY A 317 -18.08 -5.43 -11.06
N ILE A 318 -17.41 -4.30 -10.84
CA ILE A 318 -16.42 -4.14 -9.77
C ILE A 318 -17.09 -3.46 -8.58
N ARG A 319 -17.01 -4.11 -7.41
CA ARG A 319 -17.47 -3.54 -6.14
C ARG A 319 -16.29 -2.95 -5.38
N VAL A 320 -16.47 -1.79 -4.78
CA VAL A 320 -15.44 -1.11 -3.99
C VAL A 320 -16.02 -0.73 -2.64
N ASN A 321 -15.44 -1.23 -1.56
CA ASN A 321 -15.87 -0.93 -0.19
C ASN A 321 -14.67 -0.55 0.67
N CYS A 322 -14.95 -0.07 1.87
CA CYS A 322 -13.93 0.32 2.84
C CYS A 322 -14.20 -0.35 4.18
N VAL A 323 -13.15 -0.79 4.86
CA VAL A 323 -13.21 -1.24 6.26
C VAL A 323 -12.49 -0.21 7.12
N ALA A 324 -13.23 0.39 8.05
CA ALA A 324 -12.73 1.37 9.00
C ALA A 324 -12.54 0.70 10.37
N GLY A 325 -11.28 0.47 10.75
CA GLY A 325 -10.97 -0.13 12.04
C GLY A 325 -11.05 0.86 13.20
N GLY A 326 -11.45 0.38 14.38
CA GLY A 326 -11.19 1.04 15.65
C GLY A 326 -9.69 1.12 15.96
N PRO A 327 -9.31 1.44 17.21
CA PRO A 327 -7.96 1.19 17.66
C PRO A 327 -7.64 -0.30 17.56
N VAL A 328 -6.47 -0.66 17.01
CA VAL A 328 -6.06 -2.04 16.74
C VAL A 328 -4.82 -2.38 17.55
N TYR A 329 -4.77 -3.57 18.15
CA TYR A 329 -3.54 -4.09 18.73
C TYR A 329 -2.46 -4.28 17.65
N GLY A 330 -1.25 -3.73 17.88
CA GLY A 330 -0.09 -3.96 17.02
C GLY A 330 0.78 -2.72 16.80
N GLU A 331 1.49 -2.71 15.67
CA GLU A 331 2.59 -1.77 15.36
C GLU A 331 2.22 -0.29 15.51
N LEU A 332 0.98 0.13 15.20
CA LEU A 332 0.58 1.54 15.33
C LEU A 332 0.54 1.98 16.79
N LEU A 333 0.07 1.12 17.69
CA LEU A 333 -0.02 1.41 19.13
C LEU A 333 1.38 1.61 19.74
N GLU A 334 2.38 0.87 19.23
CA GLU A 334 3.78 0.96 19.65
C GLU A 334 4.46 2.28 19.25
N GLN A 335 3.88 3.04 18.31
CA GLN A 335 4.39 4.35 17.89
C GLN A 335 4.00 5.48 18.84
N PHE A 336 3.08 5.24 19.78
CA PHE A 336 2.73 6.22 20.80
C PHE A 336 3.80 6.26 21.89
N PRO A 337 4.22 7.46 22.37
CA PRO A 337 5.22 7.59 23.42
C PRO A 337 4.90 6.81 24.70
N ASP A 338 3.62 6.73 25.07
CA ASP A 338 3.11 5.88 26.15
C ASP A 338 2.03 4.94 25.60
N SER A 339 2.48 3.88 24.93
CA SER A 339 1.60 2.89 24.30
C SER A 339 0.65 2.21 25.29
N ARG A 340 1.10 1.97 26.54
CA ARG A 340 0.25 1.37 27.59
C ARG A 340 -0.84 2.33 28.04
N ALA A 341 -0.55 3.61 28.24
CA ALA A 341 -1.57 4.58 28.58
C ALA A 341 -2.58 4.77 27.43
N ALA A 342 -2.10 4.84 26.18
CA ALA A 342 -2.96 4.92 25.01
C ALA A 342 -3.90 3.70 24.90
N GLN A 343 -3.36 2.50 25.09
CA GLN A 343 -4.13 1.26 25.11
C GLN A 343 -5.20 1.29 26.20
N ASN A 344 -4.81 1.52 27.46
CA ASN A 344 -5.75 1.57 28.59
C ASN A 344 -6.85 2.62 28.37
N HIS A 345 -6.49 3.76 27.79
CA HIS A 345 -7.43 4.83 27.47
C HIS A 345 -8.46 4.37 26.43
N TRP A 346 -8.02 3.74 25.34
CA TRP A 346 -8.93 3.26 24.31
C TRP A 346 -9.81 2.10 24.79
N GLU A 347 -9.23 1.10 25.47
CA GLU A 347 -9.99 0.00 26.09
C GLU A 347 -11.04 0.52 27.06
N SER A 348 -10.72 1.57 27.84
CA SER A 348 -11.69 2.17 28.76
C SER A 348 -12.90 2.83 28.10
N ARG A 349 -12.81 3.14 26.79
CA ARG A 349 -13.86 3.76 25.99
C ARG A 349 -14.52 2.81 25.00
N THR A 350 -14.06 1.56 24.92
CA THR A 350 -14.70 0.53 24.11
C THR A 350 -15.74 -0.24 24.95
N PRO A 351 -16.98 -0.43 24.46
CA PRO A 351 -18.06 -1.12 25.19
C PRO A 351 -17.72 -2.48 25.84
N ASP A 352 -16.97 -3.34 25.15
CA ASP A 352 -16.55 -4.64 25.65
C ASP A 352 -15.15 -4.62 26.30
N GLY A 353 -14.47 -3.47 26.26
CA GLY A 353 -13.14 -3.27 26.83
C GLY A 353 -11.98 -3.81 25.99
N GLU A 354 -12.23 -4.25 24.75
CA GLU A 354 -11.20 -4.81 23.87
C GLU A 354 -10.89 -3.87 22.70
N LEU A 355 -9.65 -3.86 22.24
CA LEU A 355 -9.30 -3.21 20.96
C LEU A 355 -9.48 -4.22 19.83
N CYS A 356 -9.60 -3.71 18.60
CA CYS A 356 -9.61 -4.58 17.43
C CYS A 356 -8.33 -5.39 17.34
N THR A 357 -8.45 -6.60 16.82
CA THR A 357 -7.34 -7.38 16.30
C THR A 357 -7.28 -7.23 14.77
N PRO A 358 -6.12 -7.50 14.16
CA PRO A 358 -6.04 -7.65 12.71
C PRO A 358 -7.00 -8.70 12.13
N LEU A 359 -7.39 -9.71 12.92
CA LEU A 359 -8.30 -10.77 12.49
C LEU A 359 -9.73 -10.24 12.31
N ASP A 360 -10.20 -9.34 13.17
CA ASP A 360 -11.53 -8.74 13.06
C ASP A 360 -11.71 -7.99 11.73
N LEU A 361 -10.65 -7.29 11.32
CA LEU A 361 -10.60 -6.59 10.03
C LEU A 361 -10.53 -7.58 8.87
N ALA A 362 -9.66 -8.60 8.97
CA ALA A 362 -9.46 -9.61 7.93
C ALA A 362 -10.72 -10.42 7.64
N GLU A 363 -11.48 -10.82 8.66
CA GLU A 363 -12.75 -11.54 8.51
C GLU A 363 -13.82 -10.70 7.80
N THR A 364 -13.92 -9.41 8.18
CA THR A 364 -14.81 -8.46 7.50
C THR A 364 -14.43 -8.28 6.04
N ILE A 365 -13.13 -8.14 5.75
CA ILE A 365 -12.62 -8.03 4.37
C ILE A 365 -12.96 -9.28 3.57
N ALA A 366 -12.71 -10.47 4.11
CA ALA A 366 -13.01 -11.74 3.46
C ALA A 366 -14.50 -11.88 3.12
N PHE A 367 -15.39 -11.42 4.00
CA PHE A 367 -16.81 -11.32 3.71
C PHE A 367 -17.10 -10.35 2.55
N LEU A 368 -16.58 -9.11 2.61
CA LEU A 368 -16.86 -8.06 1.63
C LEU A 368 -16.38 -8.38 0.21
N VAL A 369 -15.32 -9.16 0.07
CA VAL A 369 -14.80 -9.60 -1.25
C VAL A 369 -15.50 -10.85 -1.79
N SER A 370 -16.28 -11.55 -0.96
CA SER A 370 -17.03 -12.74 -1.37
C SER A 370 -18.34 -12.40 -2.11
N ASP A 371 -18.93 -13.42 -2.76
CA ASP A 371 -20.24 -13.30 -3.43
C ASP A 371 -21.40 -13.07 -2.45
N GLN A 372 -21.20 -13.35 -1.15
CA GLN A 372 -22.20 -13.06 -0.11
C GLN A 372 -22.43 -11.55 0.04
N ALA A 373 -21.43 -10.73 -0.28
CA ALA A 373 -21.50 -9.28 -0.22
C ALA A 373 -21.90 -8.62 -1.57
N ARG A 374 -22.51 -9.36 -2.50
CA ARG A 374 -22.86 -8.85 -3.85
C ARG A 374 -23.70 -7.56 -3.86
N GLY A 375 -24.48 -7.32 -2.81
CA GLY A 375 -25.33 -6.13 -2.66
C GLY A 375 -24.64 -4.94 -1.99
N ILE A 376 -23.39 -5.09 -1.56
CA ILE A 376 -22.65 -4.08 -0.79
C ILE A 376 -21.62 -3.43 -1.72
N ASN A 377 -21.79 -2.13 -1.99
CA ASN A 377 -20.90 -1.34 -2.84
C ASN A 377 -20.87 0.13 -2.35
N GLY A 378 -19.68 0.71 -2.24
CA GLY A 378 -19.46 2.09 -1.78
C GLY A 378 -19.60 2.29 -0.26
N ALA A 379 -19.72 1.22 0.52
CA ALA A 379 -19.95 1.30 1.95
C ALA A 379 -18.64 1.40 2.74
N VAL A 380 -18.67 2.17 3.84
CA VAL A 380 -17.65 2.17 4.89
C VAL A 380 -18.14 1.31 6.05
N TRP A 381 -17.46 0.21 6.32
CA TRP A 381 -17.80 -0.75 7.37
C TRP A 381 -16.95 -0.48 8.60
N MET A 382 -17.57 0.11 9.62
CA MET A 382 -16.95 0.31 10.94
C MET A 382 -16.79 -1.01 11.67
N VAL A 383 -15.56 -1.34 12.04
CA VAL A 383 -15.19 -2.52 12.82
C VAL A 383 -14.34 -2.04 13.98
N ASP A 384 -14.99 -1.74 15.11
CA ASP A 384 -14.36 -1.00 16.21
C ASP A 384 -14.86 -1.39 17.60
N HIS A 385 -15.55 -2.53 17.72
CA HIS A 385 -16.17 -3.00 18.97
C HIS A 385 -17.15 -1.98 19.61
N GLY A 386 -17.67 -1.03 18.81
CA GLY A 386 -18.56 0.03 19.27
C GLY A 386 -17.83 1.25 19.86
N PHE A 387 -16.51 1.35 19.72
CA PHE A 387 -15.71 2.49 20.18
C PHE A 387 -16.25 3.82 19.65
N SER A 388 -16.63 3.93 18.37
CA SER A 388 -17.17 5.14 17.79
C SER A 388 -18.65 5.36 18.08
N ALA A 389 -19.35 4.37 18.63
CA ALA A 389 -20.78 4.44 18.89
C ALA A 389 -21.11 5.24 20.16
N THR A 390 -20.09 5.61 20.95
CA THR A 390 -20.23 6.49 22.11
C THR A 390 -19.68 7.88 21.82
N ALA A 391 -20.36 8.92 22.32
CA ALA A 391 -19.96 10.32 22.17
C ALA A 391 -19.15 10.83 23.38
N ASP A 392 -19.43 10.32 24.58
CA ASP A 392 -18.83 10.77 25.85
C ASP A 392 -17.97 9.70 26.53
N GLY A 393 -17.98 8.46 26.02
CA GLY A 393 -17.25 7.34 26.59
C GLY A 393 -17.82 6.85 27.93
N GLN A 394 -19.02 7.28 28.33
CA GLN A 394 -19.64 6.86 29.60
C GLN A 394 -20.24 5.46 29.47
N LEU A 395 -19.39 4.45 29.66
CA LEU A 395 -19.79 3.05 29.61
C LEU A 395 -19.98 2.51 31.02
N GLN A 396 -21.11 1.83 31.25
CA GLN A 396 -21.26 0.98 32.44
C GLN A 396 -20.31 -0.20 32.28
N ARG A 397 -19.20 -0.19 33.02
CA ARG A 397 -18.23 -1.30 32.94
C ARG A 397 -18.90 -2.59 33.37
N ARG A 398 -18.83 -3.61 32.51
CA ARG A 398 -19.10 -4.98 32.93
C ARG A 398 -18.15 -5.31 34.07
N ALA A 399 -18.66 -5.73 35.22
CA ALA A 399 -17.81 -6.18 36.32
C ALA A 399 -16.99 -7.37 35.82
N VAL A 400 -15.70 -7.14 35.55
CA VAL A 400 -14.77 -8.21 35.23
C VAL A 400 -14.44 -8.91 36.55
N PRO A 401 -14.82 -10.18 36.76
CA PRO A 401 -14.39 -10.91 37.95
C PRO A 401 -12.86 -10.90 37.97
N ALA A 402 -12.27 -10.58 39.12
CA ALA A 402 -10.82 -10.56 39.29
C ALA A 402 -10.23 -11.85 38.71
N ARG A 403 -9.29 -11.74 37.77
CA ARG A 403 -8.54 -12.90 37.29
C ARG A 403 -7.82 -13.48 38.52
N VAL A 404 -8.26 -14.67 38.95
CA VAL A 404 -7.71 -15.44 40.07
C VAL A 404 -6.31 -15.93 39.73
#